data_AF-A0A7W1W9P0-F1
#
_entry.id   AF-A0A7W1W9P0-F1
#
_cell.length_a   1.000
_cell.length_b   1.000
_cell.length_c   1.000
_cell.angle_alpha   90.00
_cell.angle_beta   90.00
_cell.angle_gamma   90.00
#
_symmetry.space_group_name_H-M   'P 1'
#
loop_
_entity.id
_entity.type
_entity.pdbx_description
1 polymer ?
#
loop_
_entity_poly.entity_id
_entity_poly.type
_entity_poly.pdbx_seq_one_letter_code
_entity_poly.pdbx_strand_id
1 'polypeptide(L)'
;MCFKNLPIEFDEQGKAFLKGGIRDPYSTKNAITSVGEVKQMPYDTVRELLARNGYIKDVDFDPVTRVAGALAFHGVADLENRKFIEARSMATLFRGYEIIMQGRDPRDAIFITSRACGVCGGVHSSCAALGIEMAFGITPPPLGIIVRNLMLSLEFLYDNPLHLFLLAGPDYSELIVKATTPSLWEKALKTAAPNAEHHG
;
A
#
# COMPACT_ATOMS: atom_id res chain seq x y z
N MET A 1 -14.17 16.93 -12.18
CA MET A 1 -13.14 17.23 -13.20
C MET A 1 -11.83 16.48 -12.88
N CYS A 2 -11.86 15.15 -12.75
CA CYS A 2 -10.65 14.35 -12.45
C CYS A 2 -9.89 13.86 -13.70
N PHE A 3 -10.44 14.06 -14.91
CA PHE A 3 -9.87 13.51 -16.15
C PHE A 3 -8.92 14.44 -16.90
N LYS A 4 -8.82 15.72 -16.54
CA LYS A 4 -7.98 16.68 -17.30
C LYS A 4 -6.49 16.34 -17.31
N ASN A 5 -6.02 15.59 -16.30
CA ASN A 5 -4.63 15.20 -16.15
C ASN A 5 -4.36 13.72 -16.48
N LEU A 6 -5.40 12.96 -16.86
CA LEU A 6 -5.24 11.57 -17.27
C LEU A 6 -4.93 11.53 -18.77
N PRO A 7 -4.03 10.66 -19.24
CA PRO A 7 -3.68 10.55 -20.64
C PRO A 7 -4.77 9.79 -21.41
N ILE A 8 -6.02 10.25 -21.35
CA ILE A 8 -7.20 9.60 -21.92
C ILE A 8 -7.88 10.57 -22.89
N GLU A 9 -8.22 10.08 -24.08
CA GLU A 9 -9.06 10.73 -25.10
C GLU A 9 -10.31 9.90 -25.36
N PHE A 10 -11.32 10.51 -25.97
CA PHE A 10 -12.56 9.86 -26.35
C PHE A 10 -12.72 9.99 -27.87
N ASP A 11 -13.07 8.91 -28.54
CA ASP A 11 -13.41 8.96 -29.96
C ASP A 11 -14.81 9.57 -30.18
N GLU A 12 -15.22 9.71 -31.44
CA GLU A 12 -16.52 10.26 -31.82
C GLU A 12 -17.72 9.45 -31.28
N GLN A 13 -17.48 8.22 -30.84
CA GLN A 13 -18.47 7.31 -30.25
C GLN A 13 -18.42 7.34 -28.71
N GLY A 14 -17.59 8.20 -28.12
CA GLY A 14 -17.42 8.33 -26.67
C GLY A 14 -16.61 7.21 -26.05
N LYS A 15 -15.86 6.43 -26.83
CA LYS A 15 -15.00 5.37 -26.31
C LYS A 15 -13.65 5.94 -25.90
N ALA A 16 -13.28 5.68 -24.65
CA ALA A 16 -12.01 6.13 -24.08
C ALA A 16 -10.82 5.34 -24.64
N PHE A 17 -9.72 6.03 -24.98
CA PHE A 17 -8.43 5.43 -25.35
C PHE A 17 -7.26 6.27 -24.78
N LEU A 18 -6.07 5.67 -24.65
CA LEU A 18 -4.90 6.37 -24.11
C LEU A 18 -4.25 7.29 -25.16
N LYS A 19 -3.89 8.51 -24.76
CA LYS A 19 -3.20 9.50 -25.60
C LYS A 19 -1.84 8.98 -26.08
N GLY A 20 -1.44 9.37 -27.30
CA GLY A 20 -0.03 9.32 -27.73
C GLY A 20 0.62 7.94 -27.80
N GLY A 21 -0.13 6.88 -28.09
CA GLY A 21 0.45 5.52 -28.21
C GLY A 21 0.96 4.94 -26.87
N ILE A 22 0.52 5.49 -25.74
CA ILE A 22 0.79 4.93 -24.42
C ILE A 22 0.21 3.51 -24.38
N ARG A 23 1.10 2.54 -24.13
CA ARG A 23 0.77 1.12 -24.01
C ARG A 23 -0.34 0.94 -22.97
N ASP A 24 -1.37 0.17 -23.34
CA ASP A 24 -2.43 -0.21 -22.42
C ASP A 24 -1.81 -0.93 -21.20
N PRO A 25 -1.83 -0.31 -20.00
CA PRO A 25 -1.22 -0.88 -18.81
C PRO A 25 -1.99 -2.10 -18.30
N TYR A 26 -3.20 -2.36 -18.81
CA TYR A 26 -4.04 -3.51 -18.49
C TYR A 26 -3.99 -4.59 -19.57
N SER A 27 -3.23 -4.38 -20.66
CA SER A 27 -3.05 -5.38 -21.71
C SER A 27 -2.22 -6.56 -21.22
N THR A 28 -2.87 -7.71 -21.06
CA THR A 28 -2.22 -8.97 -20.68
C THR A 28 -1.31 -9.55 -21.76
N LYS A 29 -1.44 -9.10 -23.01
CA LYS A 29 -0.58 -9.52 -24.14
C LYS A 29 0.84 -8.97 -24.06
N ASN A 30 1.05 -8.04 -23.13
CA ASN A 30 2.15 -7.13 -23.11
C ASN A 30 2.53 -6.85 -21.65
N ALA A 31 2.65 -7.91 -20.84
CA ALA A 31 3.20 -7.81 -19.49
C ALA A 31 4.53 -7.03 -19.50
N ILE A 32 4.67 -6.09 -18.57
CA ILE A 32 5.84 -5.24 -18.40
C ILE A 32 7.05 -6.16 -18.13
N THR A 33 8.01 -6.21 -19.05
CA THR A 33 9.29 -6.92 -18.85
C THR A 33 10.36 -6.09 -18.17
N SER A 34 10.11 -4.82 -17.84
CA SER A 34 11.07 -4.04 -17.06
C SER A 34 10.39 -2.83 -16.42
N VAL A 35 10.00 -2.97 -15.15
CA VAL A 35 10.12 -1.84 -14.23
C VAL A 35 11.61 -1.49 -14.23
N GLY A 36 11.98 -0.25 -14.54
CA GLY A 36 13.37 0.14 -14.82
C GLY A 36 14.38 -0.45 -13.84
N GLU A 37 15.59 -0.78 -14.31
CA GLU A 37 16.64 -1.43 -13.51
C GLU A 37 16.80 -0.76 -12.15
N VAL A 38 16.20 -1.36 -11.12
CA VAL A 38 16.62 -1.12 -9.75
C VAL A 38 18.04 -1.63 -9.71
N LYS A 39 19.03 -0.75 -9.52
CA LYS A 39 20.43 -1.15 -9.32
C LYS A 39 20.54 -1.93 -8.01
N GLN A 40 20.09 -3.18 -8.02
CA GLN A 40 20.33 -4.14 -6.96
C GLN A 40 21.77 -4.58 -7.05
N MET A 41 22.46 -4.62 -5.91
CA MET A 41 23.82 -5.12 -5.86
C MET A 41 23.79 -6.62 -6.25
N PRO A 42 24.72 -7.10 -7.09
CA PRO A 42 24.76 -8.51 -7.44
C PRO A 42 24.82 -9.38 -6.19
N TYR A 43 24.01 -10.45 -6.16
CA TYR A 43 23.88 -11.33 -5.00
C TYR A 43 25.22 -11.90 -4.52
N ASP A 44 26.14 -12.18 -5.44
CA ASP A 44 27.48 -12.66 -5.11
C ASP A 44 28.32 -11.61 -4.38
N THR A 45 28.19 -10.33 -4.74
CA THR A 45 28.84 -9.22 -4.04
C THR A 45 28.30 -9.07 -2.62
N VAL A 46 26.98 -9.21 -2.44
CA VAL A 46 26.34 -9.18 -1.11
C VAL A 46 26.83 -10.35 -0.25
N ARG A 47 26.92 -11.56 -0.81
CA ARG A 47 27.47 -12.74 -0.13
C ARG A 47 28.94 -12.57 0.27
N GLU A 48 29.76 -12.03 -0.62
CA GLU A 48 31.16 -11.74 -0.31
C GLU A 48 31.30 -10.72 0.83
N LEU A 49 30.47 -9.69 0.84
CA LEU A 49 30.44 -8.70 1.93
C LEU A 49 30.03 -9.33 3.26
N LEU A 50 28.97 -10.15 3.28
CA LEU A 50 28.53 -10.90 4.46
C LEU A 50 29.61 -11.86 4.98
N ALA A 51 30.35 -12.52 4.09
CA ALA A 51 31.40 -13.48 4.46
C ALA A 51 32.68 -12.82 4.99
N ARG A 52 33.00 -11.60 4.52
CA ARG A 52 34.27 -10.91 4.83
C ARG A 52 34.17 -9.90 5.96
N ASN A 53 32.98 -9.37 6.24
CA ASN A 53 32.81 -8.23 7.16
C ASN A 53 31.82 -8.57 8.28
N GLY A 54 32.32 -8.63 9.53
CA GLY A 54 31.51 -8.91 10.72
C GLY A 54 30.44 -7.85 11.04
N TYR A 55 30.51 -6.66 10.41
CA TYR A 55 29.55 -5.57 10.57
C TYR A 55 28.41 -5.57 9.54
N ILE A 56 28.49 -6.40 8.49
CA ILE A 56 27.40 -6.58 7.54
C ILE A 56 26.50 -7.72 8.03
N LYS A 57 25.18 -7.49 8.10
CA LYS A 57 24.21 -8.44 8.64
C LYS A 57 22.96 -8.54 7.79
N ASP A 58 22.48 -9.76 7.61
CA ASP A 58 21.13 -10.01 7.12
C ASP A 58 20.11 -9.65 8.20
N VAL A 59 19.05 -8.97 7.80
CA VAL A 59 17.94 -8.55 8.64
C VAL A 59 16.65 -8.90 7.91
N ASP A 60 15.98 -9.94 8.40
CA ASP A 60 14.78 -10.48 7.80
C ASP A 60 13.58 -10.33 8.73
N PHE A 61 12.46 -9.86 8.17
CA PHE A 61 11.16 -9.80 8.82
C PHE A 61 10.15 -10.54 7.95
N ASP A 62 9.95 -11.82 8.26
CA ASP A 62 8.95 -12.68 7.63
C ASP A 62 8.24 -13.54 8.70
N PRO A 63 6.97 -13.26 9.04
CA PRO A 63 6.13 -12.20 8.49
C PRO A 63 6.42 -10.83 9.12
N VAL A 64 6.20 -9.76 8.34
CA VAL A 64 5.95 -8.43 8.92
C VAL A 64 4.59 -8.48 9.62
N THR A 65 4.58 -8.20 10.92
CA THR A 65 3.35 -8.22 11.74
C THR A 65 2.70 -6.83 11.79
N ARG A 66 1.44 -6.77 12.28
CA ARG A 66 0.65 -5.53 12.39
C ARG A 66 0.47 -4.79 11.06
N VAL A 67 0.41 -5.53 9.96
CA VAL A 67 0.04 -5.05 8.63
C VAL A 67 -1.06 -5.94 8.04
N ALA A 68 -1.79 -5.43 7.05
CA ALA A 68 -2.79 -6.22 6.34
C ALA A 68 -2.14 -7.01 5.19
N GLY A 69 -2.35 -8.33 5.17
CA GLY A 69 -1.82 -9.22 4.13
C GLY A 69 -0.50 -9.88 4.51
N ALA A 70 0.12 -10.54 3.54
CA ALA A 70 1.37 -11.26 3.72
C ALA A 70 2.52 -10.44 3.10
N LEU A 71 3.31 -9.82 3.97
CA LEU A 71 4.44 -8.98 3.62
C LEU A 71 5.70 -9.51 4.32
N ALA A 72 6.78 -9.61 3.54
CA ALA A 72 8.11 -9.90 4.04
C ALA A 72 9.09 -8.78 3.62
N PHE A 73 10.02 -8.46 4.52
CA PHE A 73 11.17 -7.62 4.21
C PHE A 73 12.47 -8.40 4.42
N HIS A 74 13.32 -8.37 3.40
CA HIS A 74 14.67 -8.93 3.46
C HIS A 74 15.67 -7.83 3.20
N GLY A 75 16.58 -7.58 4.14
CA GLY A 75 17.52 -6.48 4.06
C GLY A 75 18.93 -6.90 4.44
N VAL A 76 19.91 -6.14 3.95
CA VAL A 76 21.32 -6.29 4.32
C VAL A 76 21.77 -4.97 4.94
N ALA A 77 22.11 -4.99 6.21
CA ALA A 77 22.50 -3.83 6.98
C ALA A 77 24.01 -3.76 7.17
N ASP A 78 24.56 -2.56 6.99
CA ASP A 78 25.91 -2.18 7.39
C ASP A 78 25.82 -1.47 8.73
N LEU A 79 26.18 -2.17 9.81
CA LEU A 79 26.07 -1.66 11.17
C LEU A 79 27.15 -0.65 11.52
N GLU A 80 28.30 -0.69 10.85
CA GLU A 80 29.39 0.27 11.04
C GLU A 80 28.99 1.64 10.48
N ASN A 81 28.53 1.68 9.23
CA ASN A 81 28.07 2.90 8.58
C ASN A 81 26.60 3.24 8.89
N ARG A 82 25.91 2.42 9.68
CA ARG A 82 24.52 2.59 10.13
C ARG A 82 23.54 2.80 8.97
N LYS A 83 23.66 1.98 7.92
CA LYS A 83 22.83 2.08 6.70
C LYS A 83 22.40 0.71 6.19
N PHE A 84 21.28 0.63 5.50
CA PHE A 84 20.95 -0.54 4.69
C PHE A 84 21.65 -0.45 3.34
N ILE A 85 22.28 -1.55 2.92
CA ILE A 85 22.89 -1.72 1.59
C ILE A 85 21.83 -2.18 0.59
N GLU A 86 20.92 -3.04 1.04
CA GLU A 86 19.84 -3.60 0.23
C GLU A 86 18.58 -3.77 1.08
N ALA A 87 17.42 -3.61 0.44
CA ALA A 87 16.12 -3.94 1.01
C ALA A 87 15.20 -4.48 -0.11
N ARG A 88 14.54 -5.60 0.15
CA ARG A 88 13.57 -6.23 -0.74
C ARG A 88 12.23 -6.31 -0.03
N SER A 89 11.19 -5.81 -0.69
CA SER A 89 9.80 -5.93 -0.26
C SER A 89 9.12 -7.04 -1.04
N MET A 90 8.55 -8.02 -0.35
CA MET A 90 7.96 -9.20 -0.98
C MET A 90 6.53 -9.40 -0.48
N ALA A 91 5.58 -9.35 -1.41
CA ALA A 91 4.22 -9.82 -1.16
C ALA A 91 4.19 -11.34 -1.41
N THR A 92 3.96 -12.13 -0.37
CA THR A 92 4.11 -13.60 -0.44
C THR A 92 2.79 -14.34 -0.70
N LEU A 93 1.68 -13.61 -0.86
CA LEU A 93 0.35 -14.15 -1.13
C LEU A 93 -0.20 -13.65 -2.48
N PHE A 94 -0.70 -14.59 -3.28
CA PHE A 94 -1.45 -14.30 -4.51
C PHE A 94 -2.87 -14.91 -4.45
N ARG A 95 -3.88 -14.14 -4.89
CA ARG A 95 -5.29 -14.59 -4.95
C ARG A 95 -5.91 -14.51 -6.35
N GLY A 96 -5.37 -13.70 -7.26
CA GLY A 96 -5.82 -13.65 -8.66
C GLY A 96 -7.22 -13.07 -8.90
N TYR A 97 -7.62 -12.00 -8.18
CA TYR A 97 -8.93 -11.36 -8.36
C TYR A 97 -9.22 -10.96 -9.82
N GLU A 98 -8.23 -10.45 -10.55
CA GLU A 98 -8.38 -10.06 -11.95
C GLU A 98 -8.75 -11.24 -12.84
N ILE A 99 -8.15 -12.41 -12.59
CA ILE A 99 -8.46 -13.66 -13.30
C ILE A 99 -9.86 -14.13 -12.92
N ILE A 100 -10.20 -14.12 -11.63
CA ILE A 100 -11.53 -14.50 -11.13
C ILE A 100 -12.64 -13.67 -11.80
N MET A 101 -12.37 -12.39 -12.07
CA MET A 101 -13.33 -11.46 -12.66
C MET A 101 -13.60 -11.67 -14.16
N GLN A 102 -12.74 -12.40 -14.87
CA GLN A 102 -12.91 -12.59 -16.32
C GLN A 102 -14.21 -13.36 -16.64
N GLY A 103 -14.99 -12.84 -17.59
CA GLY A 103 -16.24 -13.45 -18.04
C GLY A 103 -17.41 -13.35 -17.06
N ARG A 104 -17.23 -12.69 -15.90
CA ARG A 104 -18.31 -12.46 -14.94
C ARG A 104 -19.19 -11.28 -15.33
N ASP A 105 -20.39 -11.26 -14.77
CA ASP A 105 -21.25 -10.09 -14.85
C ASP A 105 -20.57 -8.89 -14.15
N PRO A 106 -20.45 -7.72 -14.81
CA PRO A 106 -19.83 -6.55 -14.21
C PRO A 106 -20.46 -6.14 -12.87
N ARG A 107 -21.75 -6.42 -12.64
CA ARG A 107 -22.45 -6.10 -11.39
C ARG A 107 -21.91 -6.87 -10.19
N ASP A 108 -21.32 -8.05 -10.41
CA ASP A 108 -20.69 -8.84 -9.34
C ASP A 108 -19.38 -8.22 -8.86
N ALA A 109 -18.76 -7.34 -9.65
CA ALA A 109 -17.47 -6.75 -9.34
C ALA A 109 -17.47 -6.03 -7.99
N ILE A 110 -18.56 -5.32 -7.65
CA ILE A 110 -18.68 -4.58 -6.39
C ILE A 110 -18.53 -5.52 -5.19
N PHE A 111 -19.14 -6.70 -5.25
CA PHE A 111 -19.08 -7.66 -4.15
C PHE A 111 -17.76 -8.43 -4.13
N ILE A 112 -17.26 -8.82 -5.30
CA ILE A 112 -16.03 -9.61 -5.43
C ILE A 112 -14.83 -8.76 -5.01
N THR A 113 -14.65 -7.57 -5.57
CA THR A 113 -13.48 -6.72 -5.29
C THR A 113 -13.45 -6.24 -3.85
N SER A 114 -14.60 -6.12 -3.17
CA SER A 114 -14.62 -5.77 -1.75
C SER A 114 -13.90 -6.79 -0.86
N ARG A 115 -13.70 -8.02 -1.33
CA ARG A 115 -12.95 -9.07 -0.62
C ARG A 115 -11.45 -9.00 -0.91
N ALA A 116 -11.01 -8.12 -1.81
CA ALA A 116 -9.60 -7.88 -2.07
C ALA A 116 -8.88 -7.37 -0.81
N CYS A 117 -9.54 -6.64 0.08
CA CYS A 117 -8.96 -6.27 1.37
C CYS A 117 -10.04 -6.26 2.46
N GLY A 118 -9.74 -6.86 3.61
CA GLY A 118 -10.65 -6.84 4.76
C GLY A 118 -10.64 -5.52 5.54
N VAL A 119 -9.57 -4.73 5.40
CA VAL A 119 -9.43 -3.41 6.05
C VAL A 119 -10.11 -2.33 5.21
N CYS A 120 -9.78 -2.23 3.92
CA CYS A 120 -10.31 -1.21 3.02
C CYS A 120 -11.32 -1.76 1.99
N GLY A 121 -12.09 -2.78 2.37
CA GLY A 121 -13.04 -3.44 1.46
C GLY A 121 -14.11 -2.51 0.90
N GLY A 122 -14.61 -1.57 1.71
CA GLY A 122 -15.58 -0.55 1.27
C GLY A 122 -15.04 0.37 0.18
N VAL A 123 -13.73 0.64 0.18
CA VAL A 123 -13.04 1.43 -0.85
C VAL A 123 -13.02 0.66 -2.18
N HIS A 124 -12.73 -0.63 -2.15
CA HIS A 124 -12.78 -1.48 -3.35
C HIS A 124 -14.19 -1.57 -3.95
N SER A 125 -15.22 -1.75 -3.11
CA SER A 125 -16.63 -1.72 -3.55
C SER A 125 -16.97 -0.41 -4.26
N SER A 126 -16.60 0.72 -3.64
CA SER A 126 -16.87 2.06 -4.16
C SER A 126 -16.15 2.30 -5.47
N CYS A 127 -14.88 1.88 -5.58
CA CYS A 127 -14.10 1.97 -6.80
C CYS A 127 -14.72 1.15 -7.95
N ALA A 128 -15.13 -0.09 -7.67
CA ALA A 128 -15.81 -0.94 -8.66
C ALA A 128 -17.13 -0.31 -9.14
N ALA A 129 -17.93 0.25 -8.22
CA ALA A 129 -19.18 0.94 -8.59
C ALA A 129 -18.93 2.13 -9.52
N LEU A 130 -17.93 2.97 -9.21
CA LEU A 130 -17.54 4.10 -10.07
C LEU A 130 -17.08 3.64 -11.46
N GLY A 131 -16.34 2.51 -11.53
CA GLY A 131 -15.91 1.93 -12.80
C GLY A 131 -17.08 1.44 -13.66
N ILE A 132 -18.06 0.75 -13.06
CA ILE A 132 -19.27 0.27 -13.74
C ILE A 132 -20.12 1.45 -14.22
N GLU A 133 -20.29 2.47 -13.36
CA GLU A 133 -21.07 3.67 -13.69
C GLU A 133 -20.49 4.41 -14.89
N MET A 134 -19.16 4.55 -14.94
CA MET A 134 -18.47 5.10 -16.10
C MET A 134 -18.69 4.24 -17.35
N ALA A 135 -18.53 2.91 -17.24
CA ALA A 135 -18.66 2.00 -18.37
C ALA A 135 -20.07 1.98 -18.97
N PHE A 136 -21.11 2.18 -18.15
CA PHE A 136 -22.50 2.15 -18.57
C PHE A 136 -23.14 3.53 -18.75
N GLY A 137 -22.39 4.63 -18.55
CA GLY A 137 -22.92 5.99 -18.64
C GLY A 137 -23.99 6.30 -17.58
N ILE A 138 -23.92 5.65 -16.42
CA ILE A 138 -24.90 5.82 -15.34
C ILE A 138 -24.51 7.01 -14.47
N THR A 139 -25.47 7.90 -14.23
CA THR A 139 -25.34 8.96 -13.23
C THR A 139 -26.16 8.61 -11.99
N PRO A 140 -25.53 8.31 -10.85
CA PRO A 140 -26.26 8.06 -9.61
C PRO A 140 -27.07 9.29 -9.17
N PRO A 141 -28.19 9.11 -8.44
CA PRO A 141 -28.90 10.24 -7.86
C PRO A 141 -28.01 11.00 -6.87
N PRO A 142 -28.19 12.33 -6.71
CA PRO A 142 -27.36 13.14 -5.81
C PRO A 142 -27.22 12.59 -4.40
N LEU A 143 -28.32 12.05 -3.83
CA LEU A 143 -28.31 11.43 -2.51
C LEU A 143 -27.40 10.19 -2.46
N GLY A 144 -27.33 9.40 -3.52
CA GLY A 144 -26.43 8.24 -3.60
C GLY A 144 -24.96 8.63 -3.55
N ILE A 145 -24.60 9.76 -4.18
CA ILE A 145 -23.25 10.32 -4.10
C ILE A 145 -22.94 10.81 -2.69
N ILE A 146 -23.88 11.51 -2.03
CA ILE A 146 -23.72 11.99 -0.66
C ILE A 146 -23.49 10.82 0.30
N VAL A 147 -24.31 9.77 0.21
CA VAL A 147 -24.17 8.58 1.07
C VAL A 147 -22.81 7.91 0.87
N ARG A 148 -22.34 7.75 -0.38
CA ARG A 148 -21.01 7.18 -0.65
C ARG A 148 -19.88 8.04 -0.08
N ASN A 149 -19.96 9.36 -0.22
CA ASN A 149 -18.96 10.26 0.35
C ASN A 149 -18.91 10.18 1.87
N LEU A 150 -20.07 10.08 2.53
CA LEU A 150 -20.16 9.89 3.97
C LEU A 150 -19.53 8.55 4.39
N MET A 151 -19.87 7.46 3.70
CA MET A 151 -19.29 6.14 4.00
C MET A 151 -17.77 6.11 3.81
N LEU A 152 -17.24 6.68 2.73
CA LEU A 152 -15.79 6.78 2.51
C LEU A 152 -15.10 7.66 3.56
N SER A 153 -15.76 8.73 4.02
CA SER A 153 -15.24 9.56 5.11
C SER A 153 -15.19 8.81 6.43
N LEU A 154 -16.21 7.99 6.71
CA LEU A 154 -16.23 7.11 7.89
C LEU A 154 -15.12 6.06 7.84
N GLU A 155 -14.80 5.51 6.66
CA GLU A 155 -13.67 4.58 6.51
C GLU A 155 -12.34 5.24 6.93
N PHE A 156 -12.10 6.50 6.56
CA PHE A 156 -10.90 7.21 7.03
C PHE A 156 -10.89 7.42 8.55
N LEU A 157 -12.04 7.74 9.14
CA LEU A 157 -12.18 7.93 10.58
C LEU A 157 -12.04 6.62 11.37
N TYR A 158 -12.26 5.48 10.72
CA TYR A 158 -12.05 4.16 11.30
C TYR A 158 -10.60 3.67 11.11
N ASP A 159 -10.09 3.71 9.87
CA ASP A 159 -8.80 3.11 9.49
C ASP A 159 -7.62 3.89 10.09
N ASN A 160 -7.67 5.23 10.09
CA ASN A 160 -6.55 6.03 10.60
C ASN A 160 -6.29 5.82 12.11
N PRO A 161 -7.30 5.87 13.00
CA PRO A 161 -7.09 5.53 14.41
C PRO A 161 -6.71 4.06 14.61
N LEU A 162 -7.28 3.13 13.85
CA LEU A 162 -6.88 1.72 13.91
C LEU A 162 -5.40 1.56 13.59
N HIS A 163 -4.93 2.16 12.50
CA HIS A 163 -3.52 2.14 12.12
C HIS A 163 -2.65 2.78 13.21
N LEU A 164 -3.03 3.96 13.70
CA LEU A 164 -2.25 4.66 14.72
C LEU A 164 -2.18 3.88 16.03
N PHE A 165 -3.29 3.39 16.56
CA PHE A 165 -3.33 2.85 17.93
C PHE A 165 -3.09 1.35 18.01
N LEU A 166 -3.40 0.58 16.97
CA LEU A 166 -3.30 -0.88 16.99
C LEU A 166 -2.19 -1.42 16.11
N LEU A 167 -1.82 -0.70 15.04
CA LEU A 167 -0.80 -1.17 14.10
C LEU A 167 0.56 -0.51 14.33
N ALA A 168 0.74 0.75 13.95
CA ALA A 168 2.04 1.43 13.99
C ALA A 168 2.39 2.04 15.36
N GLY A 169 1.42 2.54 16.11
CA GLY A 169 1.66 3.19 17.41
C GLY A 169 2.40 2.32 18.44
N PRO A 170 2.13 1.00 18.55
CA PRO A 170 2.88 0.12 19.44
C PRO A 170 4.41 0.14 19.23
N ASP A 171 4.91 0.48 18.04
CA ASP A 171 6.36 0.65 17.80
C ASP A 171 6.99 1.79 18.62
N TYR A 172 6.17 2.74 19.05
CA TYR A 172 6.54 3.89 19.87
C TYR A 172 6.14 3.72 21.34
N SER A 173 5.62 2.55 21.72
CA SER A 173 5.23 2.27 23.10
C SER A 173 6.44 2.21 24.04
N GLU A 174 6.20 2.46 25.32
CA GLU A 174 7.22 2.33 26.38
C GLU A 174 7.98 1.00 26.30
N LEU A 175 7.26 -0.11 26.09
CA LEU A 175 7.83 -1.46 26.03
C LEU A 175 8.90 -1.57 24.93
N ILE A 176 8.59 -1.09 23.73
CA ILE A 176 9.49 -1.18 22.56
C ILE A 176 10.65 -0.17 22.70
N VAL A 177 10.36 1.07 23.09
CA VAL A 177 11.38 2.12 23.21
C VAL A 177 12.38 1.78 24.31
N LYS A 178 11.94 1.26 25.48
CA LYS A 178 12.85 0.79 26.53
C LYS A 178 13.77 -0.32 26.06
N ALA A 179 13.26 -1.25 25.25
CA ALA A 179 14.05 -2.39 24.78
C ALA A 179 15.07 -2.01 23.69
N THR A 180 14.74 -1.05 22.83
CA THR A 180 15.54 -0.71 21.64
C THR A 180 16.41 0.52 21.81
N THR A 181 15.92 1.54 22.53
CA THR A 181 16.62 2.82 22.73
C THR A 181 16.43 3.35 24.18
N PRO A 182 17.06 2.71 25.19
CA PRO A 182 16.86 3.08 26.60
C PRO A 182 17.13 4.55 26.92
N SER A 183 18.13 5.17 26.27
CA SER A 183 18.48 6.59 26.47
C SER A 183 17.37 7.54 26.02
N LEU A 184 16.59 7.16 24.99
CA LEU A 184 15.44 7.95 24.54
C LEU A 184 14.32 7.91 25.58
N TRP A 185 14.10 6.75 26.21
CA TRP A 185 13.13 6.62 27.29
C TRP A 185 13.47 7.50 28.49
N GLU A 186 14.72 7.51 28.95
CA GLU A 186 15.14 8.38 30.06
C GLU A 186 14.94 9.86 29.76
N LYS A 187 15.14 10.26 28.50
CA LYS A 187 14.87 11.63 28.05
C LYS A 187 13.37 11.92 28.04
N ALA A 188 12.55 10.99 27.56
CA ALA A 188 11.09 11.14 27.52
C ALA A 188 10.49 11.40 28.90
N LEU A 189 10.95 10.69 29.94
CA LEU A 189 10.52 10.87 31.33
C LEU A 189 10.73 12.29 31.89
N LYS A 190 11.68 13.05 31.32
CA LYS A 190 12.04 14.41 31.76
C LYS A 190 11.51 15.49 30.81
N THR A 191 10.83 15.10 29.74
CA THR A 191 10.37 16.01 28.69
C THR A 191 8.86 16.18 28.81
N ALA A 192 8.42 17.36 29.25
CA ALA A 192 6.99 17.69 29.27
C ALA A 192 6.42 17.69 27.84
N ALA A 193 5.25 17.08 27.65
CA ALA A 193 4.57 17.07 26.36
C ALA A 193 3.96 18.46 26.09
N PRO A 194 4.21 19.07 24.92
CA PRO A 194 3.44 20.23 24.49
C PRO A 194 1.95 19.89 24.42
N ASN A 195 1.09 20.81 24.87
CA ASN A 195 -0.37 20.66 24.90
C ASN A 195 -0.91 19.58 25.85
N ALA A 196 -0.18 19.25 26.94
CA ALA A 196 -0.60 18.25 27.93
C ALA A 196 -2.02 18.50 28.48
N GLU A 197 -2.47 19.75 28.54
CA GLU A 197 -3.84 20.11 28.92
C GLU A 197 -4.94 19.52 28.02
N HIS A 198 -4.60 19.12 26.79
CA HIS A 198 -5.54 18.54 25.83
C HIS A 198 -5.55 17.02 25.81
N HIS A 199 -4.43 16.38 26.14
CA HIS A 199 -4.24 14.92 25.94
C HIS A 199 -3.78 14.15 27.19
N GLY A 200 -3.46 14.83 28.29
CA GLY A 200 -3.07 14.24 29.58
C GLY A 200 -1.57 14.34 29.83
#